data_AF-A0A2S4ARZ5-F1
#
_entry.id   AF-A0A2S4ARZ5-F1
#
_cell.length_a   1.000
_cell.length_b   1.000
_cell.length_c   1.000
_cell.angle_alpha   90.00
_cell.angle_beta   90.00
_cell.angle_gamma   90.00
#
_symmetry.space_group_name_H-M   'P 1'
#
loop_
_entity.id
_entity.type
_entity.pdbx_description
1 polymer ?
#
loop_
_entity_poly.entity_id
_entity_poly.type
_entity_poly.pdbx_seq_one_letter_code
_entity_poly.pdbx_strand_id
1 'polypeptide(L)'
;MNRIALLILLVFGMSAVGQAAPRIAKSPTDLVPAGYVVVEEVQGDLNNDDKTDYVLLIKGTNKEKFFDHEYLGTLDRNRRGIIVAFENNGEYQLALKNLDCFSSENEDGGVYFAPDLSISVHKGSLFISYGHGRYGYWSYNFRYQNSDFELIGYDSSQNRGPLIEREISINFLTKKILTRENINQDAKGGDERFKETWKRFTLPKPIKLEEITDFDELYIERLIES
;
A
#
# COMPACT_ATOMS: atom_id res chain seq x y z
N MET A 1 57.78 33.15 30.65
CA MET A 1 57.19 33.02 29.30
C MET A 1 55.79 32.51 29.46
N ASN A 2 54.85 33.24 28.89
CA ASN A 2 53.43 33.18 29.12
C ASN A 2 52.78 32.31 28.04
N ARG A 3 51.80 31.45 28.42
CA ARG A 3 50.48 31.22 27.80
C ARG A 3 50.08 29.80 27.37
N ILE A 4 49.10 29.31 28.14
CA ILE A 4 47.81 28.72 27.73
C ILE A 4 47.85 27.29 27.17
N ALA A 5 47.56 26.33 28.07
CA ALA A 5 47.00 25.03 27.69
C ALA A 5 45.49 25.22 27.50
N LEU A 6 45.00 25.02 26.27
CA LEU A 6 43.59 25.09 25.93
C LEU A 6 42.94 23.72 26.22
N LEU A 7 42.19 23.62 27.31
CA LEU A 7 41.37 22.44 27.60
C LEU A 7 40.07 22.57 26.79
N ILE A 8 39.94 21.83 25.68
CA ILE A 8 38.70 21.75 24.92
C ILE A 8 37.80 20.74 25.63
N LEU A 9 36.82 21.24 26.39
CA LEU A 9 35.74 20.44 26.96
C LEU A 9 34.74 20.13 25.85
N LEU A 10 34.82 18.92 25.29
CA LEU A 10 33.93 18.44 24.24
C LEU A 10 32.61 17.99 24.89
N VAL A 11 31.63 18.90 24.93
CA VAL A 11 30.28 18.59 25.40
C VAL A 11 29.56 17.82 24.29
N PHE A 12 29.52 16.50 24.41
CA PHE A 12 28.63 15.66 23.61
C PHE A 12 27.19 15.96 24.04
N GLY A 13 26.52 16.86 23.32
CA GLY A 13 25.07 16.98 23.39
C GLY A 13 24.45 15.75 22.76
N MET A 14 24.12 14.74 23.56
CA MET A 14 23.21 13.69 23.14
C MET A 14 21.84 14.32 22.91
N SER A 15 21.58 14.71 21.67
CA SER A 15 20.23 14.95 21.20
C SER A 15 19.58 13.58 21.12
N ALA A 16 19.02 13.11 22.24
CA ALA A 16 18.11 11.97 22.20
C ALA A 16 16.90 12.44 21.38
N VAL A 17 16.93 12.14 20.07
CA VAL A 17 15.72 12.15 19.26
C VAL A 17 14.83 11.10 19.89
N GLY A 18 13.88 11.55 20.72
CA GLY A 18 12.91 10.67 21.34
C GLY A 18 12.07 10.05 20.23
N GLN A 19 12.41 8.85 19.80
CA GLN A 19 11.44 7.99 19.14
C GLN A 19 10.31 7.81 20.15
N ALA A 20 9.09 8.19 19.74
CA ALA A 20 7.90 7.87 20.53
C ALA A 20 7.94 6.37 20.82
N ALA A 21 7.72 5.98 22.08
CA ALA A 21 7.69 4.58 22.45
C ALA A 21 6.71 3.83 21.52
N PRO A 22 7.07 2.61 21.08
CA PRO A 22 6.19 1.84 20.21
C PRO A 22 4.82 1.71 20.87
N ARG A 23 3.76 1.98 20.11
CA ARG A 23 2.40 1.83 20.62
C ARG A 23 2.08 0.34 20.71
N ILE A 24 1.89 -0.15 21.93
CA ILE A 24 1.61 -1.54 22.24
C ILE A 24 0.15 -1.66 22.72
N ALA A 25 -0.53 -2.74 22.35
CA ALA A 25 -1.89 -3.02 22.77
C ALA A 25 -2.14 -4.50 23.08
N LYS A 26 -3.27 -4.81 23.74
CA LYS A 26 -3.66 -6.19 24.08
C LYS A 26 -4.43 -6.90 22.96
N SER A 27 -5.09 -6.13 22.10
CA SER A 27 -5.69 -6.60 20.84
C SER A 27 -5.15 -5.77 19.67
N PRO A 28 -5.07 -6.31 18.44
CA PRO A 28 -4.77 -5.52 17.25
C PRO A 28 -5.78 -4.38 17.06
N THR A 29 -7.05 -4.63 17.37
CA THR A 29 -8.14 -3.67 17.19
C THR A 29 -8.06 -2.46 18.12
N ASP A 30 -7.40 -2.58 19.28
CA ASP A 30 -7.14 -1.47 20.21
C ASP A 30 -6.17 -0.42 19.62
N LEU A 31 -5.47 -0.76 18.54
CA LEU A 31 -4.60 0.16 17.81
C LEU A 31 -5.39 1.11 16.89
N VAL A 32 -6.63 0.75 16.56
CA VAL A 32 -7.54 1.56 15.74
C VAL A 32 -7.88 2.86 16.48
N PRO A 33 -7.62 4.04 15.89
CA PRO A 33 -7.95 5.30 16.54
C PRO A 33 -9.46 5.56 16.57
N ALA A 34 -9.89 6.38 17.52
CA ALA A 34 -11.27 6.88 17.55
C ALA A 34 -11.64 7.55 16.22
N GLY A 35 -12.90 7.40 15.81
CA GLY A 35 -13.39 7.87 14.52
C GLY A 35 -13.20 6.88 13.36
N TYR A 36 -12.65 5.69 13.63
CA TYR A 36 -12.51 4.60 12.66
C TYR A 36 -13.10 3.30 13.19
N VAL A 37 -13.50 2.42 12.27
CA VAL A 37 -13.96 1.06 12.55
C VAL A 37 -13.19 0.07 11.68
N VAL A 38 -13.03 -1.17 12.16
CA VAL A 38 -12.45 -2.27 11.37
C VAL A 38 -13.51 -2.78 10.38
N VAL A 39 -13.10 -2.93 9.12
CA VAL A 39 -13.91 -3.50 8.03
C VAL A 39 -13.48 -4.93 7.72
N GLU A 40 -12.17 -5.17 7.74
CA GLU A 40 -11.58 -6.48 7.45
C GLU A 40 -10.33 -6.68 8.31
N GLU A 41 -10.10 -7.92 8.71
CA GLU A 41 -8.89 -8.36 9.38
C GLU A 41 -8.24 -9.47 8.53
N VAL A 42 -6.97 -9.28 8.21
CA VAL A 42 -6.15 -10.24 7.48
C VAL A 42 -4.95 -10.63 8.36
N GLN A 43 -4.63 -11.91 8.38
CA GLN A 43 -3.56 -12.47 9.21
C GLN A 43 -2.42 -12.99 8.33
N GLY A 44 -1.20 -12.90 8.84
CA GLY A 44 -0.04 -13.55 8.25
C GLY A 44 1.26 -13.05 8.88
N ASP A 45 2.33 -13.81 8.70
CA ASP A 45 3.67 -13.41 9.15
C ASP A 45 4.23 -12.38 8.14
N LEU A 46 4.42 -11.12 8.57
CA LEU A 46 4.88 -10.00 7.75
C LEU A 46 6.32 -9.59 8.02
N ASN A 47 6.85 -9.94 9.19
CA ASN A 47 8.22 -9.62 9.60
C ASN A 47 9.16 -10.85 9.59
N ASN A 48 8.65 -12.03 9.26
CA ASN A 48 9.32 -13.33 9.21
C ASN A 48 9.87 -13.79 10.57
N ASP A 49 9.11 -13.59 11.64
CA ASP A 49 9.45 -14.06 12.99
C ASP A 49 8.65 -15.30 13.45
N ASP A 50 7.96 -15.95 12.50
CA ASP A 50 7.09 -17.12 12.69
C ASP A 50 5.86 -16.85 13.58
N LYS A 51 5.52 -15.57 13.83
CA LYS A 51 4.30 -15.18 14.55
C LYS A 51 3.25 -14.64 13.59
N THR A 52 1.99 -14.66 14.05
CA THR A 52 0.86 -14.20 13.24
C THR A 52 0.64 -12.72 13.46
N ASP A 53 1.03 -11.91 12.48
CA ASP A 53 0.75 -10.48 12.45
C ASP A 53 -0.65 -10.21 11.89
N TYR A 54 -1.14 -8.99 12.12
CA TYR A 54 -2.49 -8.56 11.78
C TYR A 54 -2.46 -7.32 10.90
N VAL A 55 -3.26 -7.35 9.84
CA VAL A 55 -3.53 -6.23 8.96
C VAL A 55 -5.01 -5.89 9.06
N LEU A 56 -5.30 -4.66 9.44
CA LEU A 56 -6.66 -4.16 9.60
C LEU A 56 -6.96 -3.19 8.46
N LEU A 57 -7.95 -3.53 7.63
CA LEU A 57 -8.63 -2.55 6.80
C LEU A 57 -9.59 -1.78 7.71
N ILE A 58 -9.42 -0.47 7.80
CA ILE A 58 -10.27 0.39 8.62
C ILE A 58 -11.02 1.38 7.74
N LYS A 59 -12.14 1.90 8.24
CA LYS A 59 -12.92 2.95 7.58
C LYS A 59 -13.23 4.07 8.55
N GLY A 60 -13.15 5.31 8.08
CA GLY A 60 -13.59 6.48 8.84
C GLY A 60 -15.09 6.42 9.14
N THR A 61 -15.53 7.18 10.14
CA THR A 61 -16.94 7.21 10.58
C THR A 61 -17.50 8.65 10.64
N ASN A 62 -16.92 9.57 9.88
CA ASN A 62 -17.40 10.95 9.83
C ASN A 62 -18.80 10.98 9.23
N LYS A 63 -19.77 11.49 10.00
CA LYS A 63 -21.18 11.62 9.59
C LYS A 63 -21.37 12.54 8.39
N GLU A 64 -20.48 13.50 8.18
CA GLU A 64 -20.51 14.42 7.04
C GLU A 64 -20.14 13.73 5.71
N LYS A 65 -19.61 12.50 5.76
CA LYS A 65 -19.27 11.70 4.58
C LYS A 65 -20.37 10.70 4.19
N PHE A 66 -21.50 10.73 4.88
CA PHE A 66 -22.70 10.02 4.46
C PHE A 66 -23.52 10.93 3.55
N PHE A 67 -24.04 10.37 2.45
CA PHE A 67 -24.91 11.10 1.54
C PHE A 67 -26.05 10.23 1.04
N ASP A 68 -27.22 10.83 0.82
CA ASP A 68 -28.37 10.12 0.28
C ASP A 68 -28.31 10.14 -1.24
N HIS A 69 -28.27 8.96 -1.83
CA HIS A 69 -28.35 8.75 -3.27
C HIS A 69 -29.76 8.34 -3.68
N GLU A 70 -30.29 8.95 -4.74
CA GLU A 70 -31.68 8.80 -5.19
C GLU A 70 -32.11 7.33 -5.36
N TYR A 71 -31.20 6.47 -5.81
CA TYR A 71 -31.48 5.05 -6.11
C TYR A 71 -30.81 4.04 -5.19
N LEU A 72 -29.80 4.45 -4.43
CA LEU A 72 -28.93 3.55 -3.66
C LEU A 72 -29.10 3.72 -2.14
N GLY A 73 -29.94 4.67 -1.72
CA GLY A 73 -30.13 5.01 -0.32
C GLY A 73 -28.93 5.79 0.23
N THR A 74 -28.73 5.71 1.55
CA THR A 74 -27.61 6.39 2.22
C THR A 74 -26.31 5.64 1.96
N LEU A 75 -25.37 6.31 1.31
CA LEU A 75 -24.04 5.78 1.00
C LEU A 75 -23.00 6.42 1.93
N ASP A 76 -22.06 5.60 2.39
CA ASP A 76 -20.96 6.02 3.25
C ASP A 76 -19.68 6.18 2.42
N ARG A 77 -19.24 7.42 2.17
CA ARG A 77 -18.02 7.79 1.45
C ARG A 77 -16.84 8.10 2.37
N ASN A 78 -16.87 7.63 3.61
CA ASN A 78 -15.67 7.71 4.43
C ASN A 78 -14.54 6.93 3.76
N ARG A 79 -13.35 7.55 3.74
CA ARG A 79 -12.13 6.90 3.25
C ARG A 79 -11.74 5.73 4.14
N ARG A 80 -11.03 4.80 3.53
CA ARG A 80 -10.50 3.60 4.16
C ARG A 80 -8.99 3.75 4.36
N GLY A 81 -8.45 2.97 5.28
CA GLY A 81 -7.03 2.96 5.60
C GLY A 81 -6.56 1.59 6.06
N ILE A 82 -5.29 1.50 6.41
CA ILE A 82 -4.63 0.28 6.84
C ILE A 82 -3.85 0.49 8.14
N ILE A 83 -3.95 -0.49 9.03
CA ILE A 83 -3.10 -0.62 10.20
C ILE A 83 -2.44 -1.99 10.13
N VAL A 84 -1.13 -2.05 10.40
CA VAL A 84 -0.42 -3.32 10.60
C VAL A 84 0.07 -3.39 12.03
N ALA A 85 -0.15 -4.54 12.66
CA ALA A 85 0.22 -4.82 14.03
C ALA A 85 1.04 -6.11 14.08
N PHE A 86 2.26 -6.03 14.62
CA PHE A 86 3.10 -7.21 14.85
C PHE A 86 2.77 -7.88 16.17
N GLU A 87 2.72 -9.20 16.17
CA GLU A 87 2.59 -9.99 17.40
C GLU A 87 3.89 -9.91 18.19
N ASN A 88 3.78 -9.63 19.49
CA ASN A 88 4.90 -9.65 20.40
C ASN A 88 4.51 -10.22 21.77
N ASN A 89 4.54 -11.56 21.88
CA ASN A 89 4.41 -12.30 23.14
C ASN A 89 3.10 -12.03 23.89
N GLY A 90 1.98 -12.06 23.17
CA GLY A 90 0.63 -11.80 23.67
C GLY A 90 0.25 -10.32 23.69
N GLU A 91 1.09 -9.45 23.14
CA GLU A 91 0.79 -8.04 22.89
C GLU A 91 0.99 -7.72 21.40
N TYR A 92 0.48 -6.57 20.96
CA TYR A 92 0.51 -6.16 19.57
C TYR A 92 1.19 -4.80 19.44
N GLN A 93 2.26 -4.75 18.66
CA GLN A 93 3.01 -3.54 18.38
C GLN A 93 2.54 -2.91 17.06
N LEU A 94 2.22 -1.61 17.08
CA LEU A 94 1.92 -0.86 15.86
C LEU A 94 3.15 -0.82 14.94
N ALA A 95 3.03 -1.43 13.76
CA ALA A 95 4.07 -1.46 12.73
C ALA A 95 3.81 -0.44 11.61
N LEU A 96 2.55 -0.23 11.24
CA LEU A 96 2.14 0.72 10.21
C LEU A 96 0.79 1.33 10.56
N LYS A 97 0.63 2.62 10.24
CA LYS A 97 -0.65 3.31 10.32
C LYS A 97 -0.79 4.29 9.15
N ASN A 98 -1.74 4.06 8.27
CA ASN A 98 -2.12 4.99 7.21
C ASN A 98 -3.65 5.01 7.12
N LEU A 99 -4.29 6.09 7.59
CA LEU A 99 -5.70 6.05 8.00
C LEU A 99 -6.70 6.29 6.87
N ASP A 100 -6.27 6.90 5.78
CA ASP A 100 -7.13 7.41 4.71
C ASP A 100 -6.54 7.22 3.32
N CYS A 101 -5.60 6.29 3.12
CA CYS A 101 -4.96 6.08 1.82
C CYS A 101 -5.83 5.39 0.76
N PHE A 102 -6.97 4.80 1.14
CA PHE A 102 -7.88 4.14 0.21
C PHE A 102 -9.20 4.91 0.07
N SER A 103 -9.72 4.95 -1.14
CA SER A 103 -11.07 5.45 -1.43
C SER A 103 -12.16 4.56 -0.82
N SER A 104 -13.41 5.03 -0.73
CA SER A 104 -14.51 4.19 -0.25
C SER A 104 -14.87 3.09 -1.24
N GLU A 105 -15.41 1.97 -0.75
CA GLU A 105 -16.10 0.96 -1.57
C GLU A 105 -17.35 1.52 -2.28
N ASN A 106 -17.89 2.64 -1.80
CA ASN A 106 -19.06 3.27 -2.37
C ASN A 106 -18.71 4.31 -3.44
N GLU A 107 -17.44 4.46 -3.86
CA GLU A 107 -17.04 5.45 -4.86
C GLU A 107 -17.84 5.35 -6.18
N ASP A 108 -17.90 6.46 -6.93
CA ASP A 108 -18.52 6.46 -8.25
C ASP A 108 -17.52 5.90 -9.28
N GLY A 109 -17.82 4.74 -9.85
CA GLY A 109 -17.01 4.13 -10.90
C GLY A 109 -17.25 4.73 -12.30
N GLY A 110 -18.08 5.77 -12.39
CA GLY A 110 -18.45 6.45 -13.62
C GLY A 110 -19.28 5.55 -14.54
N VAL A 111 -18.70 5.16 -15.68
CA VAL A 111 -19.37 4.28 -16.65
C VAL A 111 -19.45 2.82 -16.14
N TYR A 112 -18.72 2.47 -15.09
CA TYR A 112 -18.67 1.14 -14.52
C TYR A 112 -18.67 1.15 -12.98
N PHE A 113 -18.44 0.01 -12.33
CA PHE A 113 -18.30 -0.05 -10.87
C PHE A 113 -16.92 0.43 -10.42
N ALA A 114 -16.82 0.99 -9.22
CA ALA A 114 -15.53 1.39 -8.65
C ALA A 114 -14.65 0.16 -8.36
N PRO A 115 -13.34 0.19 -8.63
CA PRO A 115 -12.45 -0.96 -8.44
C PRO A 115 -12.55 -1.59 -7.04
N ASP A 116 -12.66 -2.92 -6.99
CA ASP A 116 -12.75 -3.69 -5.76
C ASP A 116 -11.38 -3.84 -5.11
N LEU A 117 -11.20 -3.25 -3.92
CA LEU A 117 -10.00 -3.38 -3.09
C LEU A 117 -10.00 -4.73 -2.37
N SER A 118 -8.86 -5.43 -2.41
CA SER A 118 -8.56 -6.60 -1.57
C SER A 118 -7.18 -6.49 -0.93
N ILE A 119 -7.05 -6.98 0.30
CA ILE A 119 -5.79 -7.08 1.03
C ILE A 119 -5.47 -8.54 1.28
N SER A 120 -4.20 -8.94 1.09
CA SER A 120 -3.77 -10.29 1.43
C SER A 120 -2.33 -10.32 1.90
N VAL A 121 -1.99 -11.34 2.69
CA VAL A 121 -0.61 -11.61 3.12
C VAL A 121 -0.17 -12.95 2.52
N HIS A 122 0.98 -12.94 1.85
CA HIS A 122 1.56 -14.15 1.28
C HIS A 122 3.08 -14.11 1.34
N LYS A 123 3.70 -15.11 1.97
CA LYS A 123 5.17 -15.28 2.06
C LYS A 123 5.90 -14.01 2.54
N GLY A 124 5.53 -13.47 3.70
CA GLY A 124 6.20 -12.28 4.25
C GLY A 124 5.91 -10.98 3.50
N SER A 125 4.94 -10.97 2.59
CA SER A 125 4.60 -9.83 1.75
C SER A 125 3.13 -9.45 1.90
N LEU A 126 2.87 -8.15 1.95
CA LEU A 126 1.55 -7.54 1.99
C LEU A 126 1.15 -7.13 0.57
N PHE A 127 0.04 -7.67 0.08
CA PHE A 127 -0.53 -7.35 -1.22
C PHE A 127 -1.75 -6.46 -1.05
N ILE A 128 -1.78 -5.38 -1.80
CA ILE A 128 -2.93 -4.48 -1.95
C ILE A 128 -3.33 -4.55 -3.42
N SER A 129 -4.51 -5.09 -3.71
CA SER A 129 -4.94 -5.38 -5.08
C SER A 129 -6.29 -4.75 -5.38
N TYR A 130 -6.46 -4.32 -6.62
CA TYR A 130 -7.69 -3.75 -7.14
C TYR A 130 -8.16 -4.54 -8.35
N GLY A 131 -9.38 -5.06 -8.28
CA GLY A 131 -10.05 -5.71 -9.41
C GLY A 131 -11.07 -4.77 -10.06
N HIS A 132 -11.01 -4.60 -11.37
CA HIS A 132 -11.95 -3.75 -12.11
C HIS A 132 -12.75 -4.56 -13.15
N GLY A 133 -13.06 -5.81 -12.79
CA GLY A 133 -13.81 -6.76 -13.62
C GLY A 133 -13.24 -6.89 -15.02
N ARG A 134 -14.04 -6.54 -16.03
CA ARG A 134 -13.68 -6.66 -17.46
C ARG A 134 -12.57 -5.72 -17.91
N TYR A 135 -12.18 -4.74 -17.09
CA TYR A 135 -11.11 -3.80 -17.38
C TYR A 135 -9.75 -4.25 -16.81
N GLY A 136 -9.72 -5.35 -16.07
CA GLY A 136 -8.51 -5.96 -15.55
C GLY A 136 -8.26 -5.63 -14.08
N TYR A 137 -6.99 -5.50 -13.70
CA TYR A 137 -6.58 -5.36 -12.30
C TYR A 137 -5.24 -4.64 -12.17
N TRP A 138 -4.92 -4.22 -10.94
CA TRP A 138 -3.56 -3.88 -10.54
C TRP A 138 -3.31 -4.27 -9.09
N SER A 139 -2.05 -4.51 -8.76
CA SER A 139 -1.65 -4.99 -7.44
C SER A 139 -0.29 -4.43 -7.05
N TYR A 140 -0.18 -4.04 -5.78
CA TYR A 140 1.03 -3.55 -5.13
C TYR A 140 1.53 -4.59 -4.15
N ASN A 141 2.83 -4.88 -4.18
CA ASN A 141 3.48 -5.81 -3.26
C ASN A 141 4.43 -5.03 -2.35
N PHE A 142 4.13 -5.01 -1.05
CA PHE A 142 4.93 -4.40 -0.01
C PHE A 142 5.62 -5.45 0.85
N ARG A 143 6.84 -5.16 1.28
CA ARG A 143 7.59 -5.98 2.23
C ARG A 143 8.07 -5.12 3.39
N TYR A 144 7.97 -5.66 4.60
CA TYR A 144 8.57 -5.02 5.76
C TYR A 144 10.09 -5.15 5.71
N GLN A 145 10.78 -4.02 5.60
CA GLN A 145 12.24 -3.92 5.57
C GLN A 145 12.68 -2.52 6.00
N ASN A 146 13.88 -2.39 6.55
CA ASN A 146 14.40 -1.09 7.01
C ASN A 146 13.45 -0.38 8.01
N SER A 147 12.68 -1.15 8.78
CA SER A 147 11.64 -0.69 9.71
C SER A 147 10.40 -0.05 9.07
N ASP A 148 10.15 -0.33 7.78
CA ASP A 148 9.00 0.20 7.03
C ASP A 148 8.44 -0.81 6.03
N PHE A 149 7.21 -0.58 5.58
CA PHE A 149 6.63 -1.31 4.44
C PHE A 149 7.01 -0.63 3.13
N GLU A 150 8.03 -1.17 2.45
CA GLU A 150 8.52 -0.66 1.17
C GLU A 150 7.88 -1.39 -0.01
N LEU A 151 7.49 -0.67 -1.06
CA LEU A 151 6.97 -1.21 -2.30
C LEU A 151 8.09 -1.94 -3.06
N ILE A 152 7.94 -3.25 -3.24
CA ILE A 152 8.93 -4.10 -3.93
C ILE A 152 8.46 -4.60 -5.30
N GLY A 153 7.15 -4.60 -5.54
CA GLY A 153 6.56 -5.04 -6.81
C GLY A 153 5.26 -4.32 -7.16
N TYR A 154 4.98 -4.23 -8.45
CA TYR A 154 3.70 -3.77 -8.99
C TYR A 154 3.37 -4.58 -10.23
N ASP A 155 2.13 -5.08 -10.32
CA ASP A 155 1.63 -5.80 -11.48
C ASP A 155 0.28 -5.22 -11.90
N SER A 156 0.04 -5.08 -13.20
CA SER A 156 -1.25 -4.64 -13.73
C SER A 156 -1.59 -5.33 -15.04
N SER A 157 -2.89 -5.44 -15.29
CA SER A 157 -3.48 -6.00 -16.50
C SER A 157 -4.60 -5.07 -16.94
N GLN A 158 -4.52 -4.58 -18.17
CA GLN A 158 -5.54 -3.75 -18.81
C GLN A 158 -6.28 -4.63 -19.81
N ASN A 159 -7.59 -4.78 -19.58
CA ASN A 159 -8.41 -5.73 -20.32
C ASN A 159 -9.57 -5.04 -21.03
N ARG A 160 -10.04 -5.70 -22.08
CA ARG A 160 -11.31 -5.42 -22.76
C ARG A 160 -12.16 -6.69 -22.77
N GLY A 161 -12.87 -6.94 -21.67
CA GLY A 161 -13.58 -8.21 -21.49
C GLY A 161 -12.58 -9.34 -21.21
N PRO A 162 -12.65 -10.46 -21.94
CA PRO A 162 -11.70 -11.55 -21.80
C PRO A 162 -10.35 -11.25 -22.47
N LEU A 163 -10.27 -10.19 -23.28
CA LEU A 163 -9.07 -9.80 -24.01
C LEU A 163 -8.10 -9.04 -23.10
N ILE A 164 -6.88 -9.54 -22.95
CA ILE A 164 -5.79 -8.79 -22.32
C ILE A 164 -5.14 -7.88 -23.37
N GLU A 165 -5.20 -6.57 -23.18
CA GLU A 165 -4.64 -5.59 -24.11
C GLU A 165 -3.19 -5.25 -23.75
N ARG A 166 -2.92 -5.05 -22.46
CA ARG A 166 -1.59 -4.68 -21.97
C ARG A 166 -1.37 -5.18 -20.54
N GLU A 167 -0.17 -5.65 -20.26
CA GLU A 167 0.27 -5.96 -18.91
C GLU A 167 1.55 -5.22 -18.57
N ILE A 168 1.70 -4.87 -17.30
CA ILE A 168 2.94 -4.34 -16.74
C ILE A 168 3.32 -5.14 -15.51
N SER A 169 4.60 -5.45 -15.40
CA SER A 169 5.22 -5.95 -14.18
C SER A 169 6.46 -5.12 -13.85
N ILE A 170 6.54 -4.64 -12.61
CA ILE A 170 7.63 -3.79 -12.11
C ILE A 170 8.23 -4.46 -10.91
N ASN A 171 9.55 -4.60 -10.95
CA ASN A 171 10.34 -5.06 -9.83
C ASN A 171 11.21 -3.90 -9.32
N PHE A 172 10.85 -3.33 -8.17
CA PHE A 172 11.52 -2.15 -7.61
C PHE A 172 12.91 -2.47 -7.06
N LEU A 173 13.15 -3.72 -6.65
CA LEU A 173 14.46 -4.19 -6.17
C LEU A 173 15.50 -4.22 -7.31
N THR A 174 15.08 -4.71 -8.48
CA THR A 174 15.96 -4.81 -9.67
C THR A 174 15.87 -3.61 -10.60
N LYS A 175 14.94 -2.69 -10.32
CA LYS A 175 14.62 -1.49 -11.11
C LYS A 175 14.34 -1.82 -12.57
N LYS A 176 13.54 -2.86 -12.79
CA LYS A 176 13.14 -3.35 -14.11
C LYS A 176 11.63 -3.27 -14.29
N ILE A 177 11.23 -2.93 -15.50
CA ILE A 177 9.84 -2.93 -15.96
C ILE A 177 9.75 -3.87 -17.16
N LEU A 178 8.77 -4.77 -17.12
CA LEU A 178 8.31 -5.53 -18.26
C LEU A 178 6.95 -4.97 -18.69
N THR A 179 6.83 -4.62 -19.97
CA THR A 179 5.56 -4.30 -20.61
C THR A 179 5.25 -5.36 -21.65
N ARG A 180 4.05 -5.93 -21.61
CA ARG A 180 3.55 -6.89 -22.59
C ARG A 180 2.37 -6.24 -23.31
N GLU A 181 2.49 -5.99 -24.60
CA GLU A 181 1.43 -5.39 -25.42
C GLU A 181 0.88 -6.43 -26.38
N ASN A 182 -0.44 -6.59 -26.44
CA ASN A 182 -1.07 -7.51 -27.36
C ASN A 182 -0.96 -6.98 -28.80
N ILE A 183 -0.32 -7.76 -29.66
CA ILE A 183 -0.12 -7.47 -31.09
C ILE A 183 -1.10 -8.23 -31.99
N ASN A 184 -1.95 -9.10 -31.43
CA ASN A 184 -3.03 -9.73 -32.19
C ASN A 184 -4.28 -8.83 -32.18
N GLN A 185 -4.46 -8.01 -33.21
CA GLN A 185 -5.58 -7.06 -33.32
C GLN A 185 -6.94 -7.75 -33.44
N ASP A 186 -6.96 -8.99 -33.93
CA ASP A 186 -8.18 -9.79 -34.11
C ASP A 186 -8.54 -10.61 -32.88
N ALA A 187 -7.71 -10.57 -31.82
CA ALA A 187 -7.92 -11.36 -30.62
C ALA A 187 -9.25 -11.04 -29.94
N LYS A 188 -9.92 -12.10 -29.48
CA LYS A 188 -11.21 -12.03 -28.77
C LYS A 188 -11.15 -12.58 -27.35
N GLY A 189 -9.98 -13.05 -26.93
CA GLY A 189 -9.73 -13.64 -25.62
C GLY A 189 -9.14 -15.04 -25.75
N GLY A 190 -7.97 -15.27 -25.14
CA GLY A 190 -7.25 -16.55 -25.12
C GLY A 190 -6.37 -16.81 -26.35
N ASP A 191 -6.40 -15.93 -27.35
CA ASP A 191 -5.57 -15.97 -28.56
C ASP A 191 -4.63 -14.77 -28.67
N GLU A 192 -4.38 -14.08 -27.55
CA GLU A 192 -3.45 -12.96 -27.47
C GLU A 192 -2.03 -13.37 -27.83
N ARG A 193 -1.31 -12.47 -28.51
CA ARG A 193 0.13 -12.61 -28.76
C ARG A 193 0.78 -11.35 -28.26
N PHE A 194 1.77 -11.48 -27.38
CA PHE A 194 2.39 -10.33 -26.75
C PHE A 194 3.74 -10.00 -27.37
N LYS A 195 3.97 -8.70 -27.59
CA LYS A 195 5.30 -8.15 -27.73
C LYS A 195 5.78 -7.68 -26.36
N GLU A 196 6.95 -8.17 -25.95
CA GLU A 196 7.56 -7.79 -24.69
C GLU A 196 8.57 -6.66 -24.86
N THR A 197 8.55 -5.70 -23.96
CA THR A 197 9.53 -4.62 -23.87
C THR A 197 10.05 -4.52 -22.45
N TRP A 198 11.38 -4.47 -22.32
CA TRP A 198 12.06 -4.32 -21.04
C TRP A 198 12.69 -2.94 -20.93
N LYS A 199 12.48 -2.29 -19.79
CA LYS A 199 13.13 -1.01 -19.45
C LYS A 199 13.73 -1.07 -18.05
N ARG A 200 14.74 -0.23 -17.83
CA ARG A 200 15.27 0.07 -16.49
C ARG A 200 14.88 1.48 -16.11
N PHE A 201 14.75 1.71 -14.81
CA PHE A 201 14.44 3.03 -14.26
C PHE A 201 15.35 3.34 -13.08
N THR A 202 15.33 4.59 -12.64
CA THR A 202 15.93 5.01 -11.38
C THR A 202 14.84 5.43 -10.42
N LEU A 203 15.03 5.11 -9.15
CA LEU A 203 14.15 5.56 -8.08
C LEU A 203 15.03 6.13 -6.97
N PRO A 204 14.88 7.42 -6.61
CA PRO A 204 15.78 8.08 -5.66
C PRO A 204 15.61 7.56 -4.24
N LYS A 205 14.38 7.18 -3.85
CA LYS A 205 14.07 6.58 -2.55
C LYS A 205 12.98 5.51 -2.70
N PRO A 206 12.95 4.47 -1.84
CA PRO A 206 11.85 3.52 -1.80
C PRO A 206 10.51 4.23 -1.61
N ILE A 207 9.44 3.68 -2.22
CA ILE A 207 8.07 4.13 -1.96
C ILE A 207 7.59 3.38 -0.72
N LYS A 208 7.19 4.11 0.31
CA LYS A 208 6.71 3.53 1.58
C LYS A 208 5.20 3.59 1.66
N LEU A 209 4.58 2.55 2.20
CA LEU A 209 3.12 2.50 2.36
C LEU A 209 2.57 3.61 3.28
N GLU A 210 3.33 4.02 4.29
CA GLU A 210 2.97 5.16 5.15
C GLU A 210 2.96 6.51 4.43
N GLU A 211 3.73 6.66 3.34
CA GLU A 211 3.87 7.92 2.60
C GLU A 211 2.82 8.06 1.46
N ILE A 212 2.09 6.99 1.15
CA ILE A 212 1.06 7.01 0.10
C ILE A 212 -0.20 7.67 0.67
N THR A 213 -0.47 8.91 0.27
CA THR A 213 -1.67 9.64 0.73
C THR A 213 -2.94 9.21 0.01
N ASP A 214 -2.82 8.79 -1.26
CA ASP A 214 -3.96 8.31 -2.04
C ASP A 214 -3.50 7.30 -3.09
N PHE A 215 -4.08 6.10 -3.06
CA PHE A 215 -3.82 5.07 -4.08
C PHE A 215 -4.39 5.42 -5.45
N ASP A 216 -5.46 6.21 -5.51
CA ASP A 216 -6.08 6.60 -6.79
C ASP A 216 -5.17 7.56 -7.59
N GLU A 217 -4.29 8.29 -6.89
CA GLU A 217 -3.32 9.20 -7.50
C GLU A 217 -1.91 8.58 -7.62
N LEU A 218 -1.76 7.29 -7.29
CA LEU A 218 -0.49 6.57 -7.34
C LEU A 218 -0.21 6.03 -8.75
N TYR A 219 0.14 6.94 -9.67
CA TYR A 219 0.51 6.58 -11.05
C TYR A 219 1.96 6.06 -11.13
N ILE A 220 2.15 4.77 -10.86
CA ILE A 220 3.48 4.14 -10.86
C ILE A 220 4.23 4.36 -12.18
N GLU A 221 3.56 4.27 -13.33
CA GLU A 221 4.19 4.49 -14.64
C GLU A 221 4.78 5.91 -14.77
N ARG A 222 4.17 6.93 -14.17
CA ARG A 222 4.70 8.31 -14.19
C ARG A 222 5.93 8.48 -13.29
N LEU A 223 6.01 7.71 -12.20
CA LEU A 223 7.10 7.81 -11.23
C LEU A 223 8.42 7.22 -11.75
N ILE A 224 8.37 6.44 -12.83
CA ILE A 224 9.51 5.67 -13.35
C ILE A 224 9.90 6.06 -14.79
N GLU A 225 9.14 6.95 -15.43
CA GLU A 225 9.44 7.53 -16.75
C GLU A 225 10.29 8.82 -16.68
N SER A 226 10.57 9.34 -15.49
CA SER A 226 11.50 10.44 -15.22
C SER A 226 12.93 9.96 -15.01
#